data_AF-A0A661BPA5-F1
#
_entry.id   AF-A0A661BPA5-F1
#
_cell.length_a   1.000
_cell.length_b   1.000
_cell.length_c   1.000
_cell.angle_alpha   90.00
_cell.angle_beta   90.00
_cell.angle_gamma   90.00
#
_symmetry.space_group_name_H-M   'P 1'
#
loop_
_entity.id
_entity.type
_entity.pdbx_description
1 polymer ?
#
loop_
_entity_poly.entity_id
_entity_poly.type
_entity_poly.pdbx_seq_one_letter_code
_entity_poly.pdbx_strand_id
1 'polypeptide(L)'
;MKLRKHSKKVAGQIASALRLDFNAEQRLDIINIIEKELINVVLEARNNCAKAALSTKTPHTDLAHEISRRIQRANEVLITNLKSMR
;
A
#
# COMPACT_ATOMS: atom_id res chain seq x y z
N MET A 1 4.42 6.55 -9.36
CA MET A 1 4.10 5.99 -8.02
C MET A 1 5.35 5.95 -7.13
N LYS A 2 5.28 6.50 -5.90
CA LYS A 2 6.36 6.35 -4.90
C LYS A 2 6.57 4.88 -4.48
N LEU A 3 5.49 4.08 -4.43
CA LEU A 3 5.53 2.65 -4.08
C LEU A 3 6.34 1.83 -5.08
N ARG A 4 6.05 1.89 -6.39
CA ARG A 4 6.87 1.24 -7.42
C ARG A 4 8.36 1.57 -7.36
N LYS A 5 8.73 2.82 -7.07
CA LYS A 5 10.13 3.22 -6.86
C LYS A 5 10.73 2.52 -5.63
N HIS A 6 9.96 2.41 -4.56
CA HIS A 6 10.36 1.69 -3.35
C HIS A 6 10.50 0.19 -3.61
N SER A 7 9.55 -0.43 -4.31
CA SER A 7 9.60 -1.84 -4.70
C SER A 7 10.82 -2.17 -5.55
N LYS A 8 11.15 -1.29 -6.51
CA LYS A 8 12.40 -1.39 -7.29
C LYS A 8 13.65 -1.36 -6.42
N LYS A 9 13.70 -0.45 -5.45
CA LYS A 9 14.82 -0.35 -4.50
C LYS A 9 14.96 -1.62 -3.67
N VAL A 10 13.85 -2.11 -3.10
CA VAL A 10 13.83 -3.32 -2.26
C VAL A 10 14.21 -4.56 -3.07
N ALA A 11 13.70 -4.71 -4.30
CA ALA A 11 14.10 -5.79 -5.20
C ALA A 11 15.62 -5.80 -5.45
N GLY A 12 16.24 -4.62 -5.65
CA GLY A 12 17.69 -4.49 -5.79
C GLY A 12 18.46 -4.86 -4.50
N GLN A 13 17.93 -4.50 -3.33
CA GLN A 13 18.52 -4.88 -2.04
C GLN A 13 18.45 -6.39 -1.81
N ILE A 14 17.34 -7.04 -2.17
CA ILE A 14 17.17 -8.50 -2.10
C ILE A 14 18.16 -9.20 -3.04
N ALA A 15 18.24 -8.75 -4.30
CA ALA A 15 19.19 -9.29 -5.27
C ALA A 15 20.64 -9.20 -4.76
N SER A 16 21.00 -8.05 -4.18
CA SER A 16 22.32 -7.82 -3.60
C SER A 16 22.61 -8.71 -2.39
N ALA A 17 21.64 -8.86 -1.49
CA ALA A 17 21.78 -9.68 -0.29
C ALA A 17 21.90 -11.17 -0.61
N LEU A 18 21.13 -11.65 -1.59
CA LEU A 18 21.13 -13.04 -2.03
C LEU A 18 22.23 -13.36 -3.05
N ARG A 19 22.95 -12.34 -3.54
CA ARG A 19 23.93 -12.45 -4.64
C ARG A 19 23.35 -13.12 -5.88
N LEU A 20 22.08 -12.85 -6.16
CA LEU A 20 21.36 -13.39 -7.31
C LEU A 20 21.28 -12.33 -8.39
N ASP A 21 21.53 -12.73 -9.63
CA ASP A 21 21.30 -11.88 -10.79
C ASP A 21 19.98 -12.29 -11.46
N PHE A 22 18.92 -11.56 -11.13
CA PHE A 22 17.61 -11.81 -11.72
C PHE A 22 17.58 -11.30 -13.16
N ASN A 23 17.06 -12.13 -14.06
CA ASN A 23 16.75 -11.70 -15.41
C ASN A 23 15.63 -10.64 -15.40
N ALA A 24 15.38 -9.99 -16.56
CA ALA A 24 14.45 -8.88 -16.65
C ALA A 24 13.01 -9.25 -16.22
N GLU A 25 12.57 -10.47 -16.52
CA GLU A 25 11.23 -10.98 -16.20
C GLU A 25 11.09 -11.27 -14.70
N GLN A 26 12.03 -12.02 -14.13
CA GLN A 26 12.10 -12.31 -12.69
C GLN A 26 12.17 -11.02 -11.86
N ARG A 27 12.95 -10.04 -12.33
CA ARG A 27 13.07 -8.74 -11.65
C ARG A 27 11.73 -8.01 -11.65
N LEU A 28 10.99 -8.05 -12.77
CA LEU A 28 9.68 -7.42 -12.88
C LEU A 28 8.67 -8.09 -11.93
N ASP A 29 8.68 -9.42 -11.86
CA ASP A 29 7.79 -10.19 -10.99
C ASP A 29 8.04 -9.90 -9.52
N ILE A 30 9.30 -9.90 -9.09
CA ILE A 30 9.69 -9.55 -7.72
C ILE A 30 9.24 -8.12 -7.37
N ILE A 31 9.46 -7.16 -8.28
CA ILE A 31 8.99 -5.78 -8.08
C ILE A 31 7.48 -5.74 -7.91
N ASN A 32 6.72 -6.45 -8.74
CA ASN A 32 5.27 -6.48 -8.70
C ASN A 32 4.75 -7.15 -7.41
N ILE A 33 5.40 -8.22 -6.94
CA ILE A 33 5.07 -8.90 -5.67
C ILE A 33 5.28 -7.93 -4.50
N ILE A 34 6.46 -7.28 -4.44
CA ILE A 34 6.78 -6.32 -3.37
C ILE A 34 5.82 -5.12 -3.42
N GLU A 35 5.53 -4.60 -4.62
CA GLU A 35 4.56 -3.52 -4.80
C GLU A 35 3.17 -3.90 -4.27
N LYS A 36 2.68 -5.09 -4.62
CA LYS A 36 1.39 -5.60 -4.14
C LYS A 36 1.35 -5.71 -2.61
N GLU A 37 2.42 -6.21 -2.00
CA GLU A 37 2.46 -6.37 -0.54
C GLU A 37 2.52 -5.03 0.18
N LEU A 38 3.31 -4.07 -0.32
CA LEU A 38 3.34 -2.71 0.23
C LEU A 38 1.96 -2.03 0.13
N ILE A 39 1.23 -2.27 -0.96
CA ILE A 39 -0.14 -1.77 -1.11
C ILE A 39 -1.05 -2.39 -0.06
N ASN A 40 -1.00 -3.71 0.14
CA ASN A 40 -1.81 -4.41 1.15
C ASN A 40 -1.58 -3.84 2.55
N VAL A 41 -0.31 -3.69 2.96
CA VAL A 41 0.06 -3.12 4.26
C VAL A 41 -0.45 -1.69 4.43
N VAL A 42 -0.35 -0.85 3.39
CA VAL A 42 -0.89 0.53 3.44
C VAL A 42 -2.41 0.53 3.58
N LEU A 43 -3.12 -0.35 2.86
CA LEU A 43 -4.57 -0.47 2.95
C LEU A 43 -5.00 -0.96 4.35
N GLU A 44 -4.29 -1.93 4.90
CA GLU A 44 -4.54 -2.46 6.24
C GLU A 44 -4.32 -1.39 7.31
N ALA A 45 -3.18 -0.70 7.28
CA ALA A 45 -2.88 0.39 8.22
C ALA A 45 -3.96 1.48 8.18
N ARG A 46 -4.42 1.85 6.97
CA ARG A 46 -5.50 2.80 6.78
C ARG A 46 -6.83 2.31 7.34
N ASN A 47 -7.18 1.04 7.12
CA ASN A 47 -8.38 0.44 7.71
C ASN A 47 -8.31 0.40 9.25
N ASN A 48 -7.13 0.12 9.81
CA ASN A 48 -6.91 0.12 11.26
C ASN A 48 -7.07 1.54 11.83
N CYS A 49 -6.53 2.57 11.16
CA CYS A 49 -6.76 3.96 11.53
C CYS A 49 -8.24 4.36 11.47
N ALA A 50 -8.95 3.93 10.42
CA ALA A 50 -10.39 4.17 10.29
C ALA A 50 -11.19 3.51 11.42
N LYS A 51 -10.89 2.24 11.74
CA LYS A 51 -11.50 1.53 12.88
C LYS A 51 -11.20 2.20 14.22
N ALA A 52 -9.96 2.64 14.44
CA ALA A 52 -9.55 3.33 15.66
C ALA A 52 -10.27 4.68 15.82
N ALA A 53 -10.45 5.42 14.73
CA ALA A 53 -11.25 6.65 14.75
C ALA A 53 -12.72 6.34 15.13
N LEU A 54 -13.32 5.30 14.54
CA LEU A 54 -14.70 4.92 14.82
C LEU A 54 -14.92 4.36 16.24
N SER A 55 -13.89 3.79 16.88
CA SER A 55 -14.00 3.25 18.24
C SER A 55 -13.92 4.31 19.33
N THR A 56 -13.49 5.54 19.02
CA THR A 56 -13.49 6.65 19.99
C THR A 56 -14.91 7.16 20.29
N LYS A 57 -15.48 6.75 21.43
CA LYS A 57 -16.66 7.39 22.03
C LYS A 57 -16.26 8.75 22.62
N THR A 58 -16.16 9.76 21.78
CA THR A 58 -15.84 11.15 22.18
C THR A 58 -16.82 12.12 21.50
N PRO A 59 -17.02 13.35 22.01
CA PRO A 59 -17.91 14.35 21.39
C PRO A 59 -17.54 14.73 19.94
N HIS A 60 -16.43 14.23 19.40
CA HIS A 60 -16.01 14.43 18.01
C HIS A 60 -16.29 13.22 17.10
N THR A 61 -17.29 12.39 17.43
CA THR A 61 -17.68 11.21 16.64
C THR A 61 -17.89 11.54 15.16
N ASP A 62 -18.47 12.69 14.85
CA ASP A 62 -18.69 13.15 13.47
C ASP A 62 -17.37 13.38 12.71
N LEU A 63 -16.38 13.96 13.38
CA LEU A 63 -15.03 14.16 12.82
C LEU A 63 -14.35 12.81 12.55
N ALA A 64 -14.51 11.86 13.47
CA ALA A 64 -13.96 10.52 13.32
C ALA A 64 -14.60 9.76 12.14
N HIS A 65 -15.92 9.87 11.98
CA HIS A 65 -16.65 9.35 10.81
C HIS A 65 -16.22 10.02 9.50
N GLU A 66 -15.93 11.33 9.51
CA GLU A 66 -15.42 12.04 8.34
C GLU A 66 -14.01 11.54 7.94
N ILE A 67 -13.10 11.41 8.91
CA ILE A 67 -11.75 10.89 8.69
C ILE A 67 -11.82 9.47 8.11
N SER A 68 -12.66 8.60 8.68
CA SER A 68 -12.88 7.24 8.17
C SER A 68 -13.36 7.25 6.71
N ARG A 69 -14.37 8.08 6.37
CA ARG A 69 -14.88 8.20 4.99
C ARG A 69 -13.81 8.69 4.02
N ARG A 70 -12.97 9.66 4.42
CA ARG A 70 -11.88 10.18 3.59
C ARG A 70 -10.82 9.11 3.33
N ILE A 71 -10.46 8.33 4.35
CA ILE A 71 -9.53 7.21 4.21
C ILE A 71 -10.10 6.15 3.24
N GLN A 72 -11.38 5.83 3.36
CA GLN A 72 -12.05 4.84 2.53
C GLN A 72 -12.08 5.25 1.05
N ARG A 73 -12.46 6.51 0.74
CA ARG A 73 -12.39 7.05 -0.62
C ARG A 73 -10.97 7.05 -1.18
N ALA A 74 -9.97 7.41 -0.37
CA ALA A 74 -8.57 7.37 -0.81
C ALA A 74 -8.08 5.95 -1.11
N ASN A 75 -8.62 4.93 -0.44
CA ASN A 75 -8.35 3.52 -0.72
C ASN A 75 -9.03 3.06 -2.02
N GLU A 76 -10.28 3.43 -2.26
CA GLU A 76 -10.99 3.13 -3.49
C GLU A 76 -10.28 3.68 -4.73
N VAL A 77 -9.83 4.94 -4.67
CA VAL A 77 -9.07 5.57 -5.74
C VAL A 77 -7.72 4.88 -5.95
N LEU A 78 -7.03 4.51 -4.87
CA LEU A 78 -5.76 3.77 -4.97
C LEU A 78 -5.97 2.41 -5.66
N ILE A 79 -6.96 1.63 -5.22
CA ILE A 79 -7.31 0.33 -5.81
C ILE A 79 -7.70 0.48 -7.27
N THR A 80 -8.49 1.50 -7.61
CA THR A 80 -8.93 1.78 -8.99
C THR A 80 -7.75 2.10 -9.88
N ASN A 81 -6.85 2.98 -9.44
CA ASN A 81 -5.63 3.33 -10.18
C ASN A 81 -4.69 2.13 -10.36
N LEU A 82 -4.62 1.24 -9.37
CA LEU A 82 -3.83 0.01 -9.48
C LEU A 82 -4.45 -0.97 -10.48
N LYS A 83 -5.78 -1.05 -10.53
CA LYS A 83 -6.51 -1.86 -11.52
C LYS A 83 -6.36 -1.33 -12.95
N SER A 84 -6.32 -0.01 -13.15
CA SER A 84 -6.18 0.61 -14.48
C SER A 84 -4.74 0.70 -14.97
N MET A 85 -3.75 0.40 -14.12
CA MET A 85 -2.34 0.25 -14.50
C MET A 85 -1.97 -1.19 -14.91
N ARG A 86 -2.93 -2.11 -14.87
CA ARG A 86 -2.87 -3.44 -15.50
C ARG A 86 -3.28 -3.35 -16.96
#